data_AF-A0A2I0VBX3-F1
#
_entry.id   AF-A0A2I0VBX3-F1
#
_cell.length_a   1.000
_cell.length_b   1.000
_cell.length_c   1.000
_cell.angle_alpha   90.00
_cell.angle_beta   90.00
_cell.angle_gamma   90.00
#
_symmetry.space_group_name_H-M   'P 1'
#
loop_
_entity.id
_entity.type
_entity.pdbx_description
1 polymer ?
#
loop_
_entity_poly.entity_id
_entity_poly.type
_entity_poly.pdbx_seq_one_letter_code
_entity_poly.pdbx_strand_id
1 'polypeptide(L)' 'MDPADEEVTSFQTDKGLYCYLVMSFGLKNTRATYQCLINKVFKDLIWRTMEVYIDNILVKSLKKSQHITDLEQYFH' A
#
# COMPACT_ATOMS: atom_id res chain seq x y z
N MET A 1 6.88 7.84 8.29
CA MET A 1 7.26 6.82 9.29
C MET A 1 7.04 7.45 10.66
N ASP A 2 7.00 6.71 11.77
CA ASP A 2 7.11 7.41 13.06
C ASP A 2 8.53 8.01 13.13
N PRO A 3 8.71 9.30 13.48
CA PRO A 3 10.04 9.90 13.57
C PRO A 3 11.02 9.13 14.47
N ALA A 4 10.52 8.41 15.48
CA ALA A 4 11.33 7.57 16.35
C ALA A 4 11.85 6.29 15.66
N ASP A 5 11.14 5.82 14.63
CA ASP A 5 11.47 4.60 13.87
C ASP A 5 12.38 4.87 12.66
N GLU A 6 12.66 6.14 12.31
CA GLU A 6 13.47 6.48 11.13
C GLU A 6 14.93 6.01 11.30
N GLU A 7 15.52 6.20 12.47
CA GLU A 7 16.92 5.85 12.75
C GLU A 7 17.18 4.33 12.65
N VAL A 8 16.24 3.51 13.13
CA VAL A 8 16.34 2.04 13.10
C VAL A 8 16.12 1.46 11.69
N THR A 9 15.68 2.27 10.73
CA THR A 9 15.56 1.90 9.31
C THR A 9 16.71 2.44 8.46
N SER A 10 17.81 2.85 9.08
CA SER A 10 18.99 3.32 8.37
C SER A 10 19.71 2.19 7.59
N PHE A 11 20.26 2.54 6.43
CA PHE A 11 21.04 1.65 5.59
C PHE A 11 22.27 2.38 5.04
N GLN A 12 23.34 1.61 4.84
CA GLN A 12 24.61 2.14 4.34
C GLN A 12 24.71 1.98 2.82
N THR A 13 25.20 3.01 2.16
CA THR A 13 25.59 3.00 0.76
C THR A 13 27.05 3.43 0.64
N ASP A 14 27.66 3.22 -0.53
CA ASP A 14 29.04 3.69 -0.81
C ASP A 14 29.20 5.21 -0.66
N LYS A 15 28.09 5.97 -0.65
CA LYS A 15 28.07 7.44 -0.55
C LYS A 15 27.71 7.95 0.86
N GLY A 16 27.31 7.08 1.78
CA GLY A 16 26.91 7.47 3.14
C GLY A 16 25.76 6.67 3.73
N LEU A 17 25.33 7.09 4.92
CA LEU A 17 24.22 6.52 5.67
C LEU A 17 22.92 7.26 5.33
N TYR A 18 21.86 6.52 5.02
CA TYR A 18 20.54 7.05 4.68
C TYR A 18 19.47 6.37 5.54
N CYS A 19 18.37 7.06 5.84
CA CYS A 19 17.20 6.49 6.50
C CYS A 19 15.94 6.67 5.63
N TYR A 20 14.92 5.85 5.88
CA TYR A 20 13.65 5.93 5.18
C TYR A 20 12.70 6.94 5.88
N LEU A 21 12.31 7.99 5.17
CA LEU A 21 11.32 8.98 5.65
C LEU A 21 9.88 8.44 5.61
N VAL A 22 9.62 7.52 4.69
CA VAL A 22 8.35 6.84 4.51
C VAL A 22 8.55 5.34 4.63
N MET A 23 7.52 4.63 5.09
CA MET A 23 7.59 3.19 5.31
C MET A 23 7.97 2.48 4.00
N SER A 24 9.11 1.80 4.00
CA SER A 24 9.61 1.08 2.83
C SER A 24 8.99 -0.31 2.70
N PHE A 25 8.90 -0.78 1.45
CA PHE A 25 8.53 -2.15 1.14
C PHE A 25 9.67 -3.06 1.59
N GLY A 26 9.41 -3.89 2.61
CA GLY A 26 10.42 -4.81 3.16
C GLY A 26 10.51 -4.83 4.69
N LEU A 27 9.91 -3.87 5.40
CA LEU A 27 9.82 -3.96 6.87
C LEU A 27 8.77 -4.99 7.27
N LYS A 28 9.05 -5.72 8.37
CA LYS A 28 8.23 -6.83 8.86
C LYS A 28 6.75 -6.47 9.07
N ASN A 29 6.48 -5.22 9.46
CA ASN A 29 5.13 -4.73 9.72
C ASN A 29 4.55 -3.86 8.60
N THR A 30 5.28 -3.61 7.50
CA THR A 30 4.80 -2.78 6.39
C THR A 30 3.47 -3.28 5.85
N ARG A 31 3.31 -4.60 5.75
CA ARG A 31 2.08 -5.24 5.27
C ARG A 31 0.86 -4.92 6.13
N ALA A 32 0.99 -5.00 7.45
CA ALA A 32 -0.12 -4.76 8.37
C ALA A 32 -0.54 -3.28 8.32
N THR A 33 0.43 -2.37 8.25
CA THR A 33 0.17 -0.93 8.13
C THR A 33 -0.46 -0.60 6.78
N TYR A 34 0.06 -1.16 5.68
CA TYR A 34 -0.49 -0.99 4.34
C TYR A 34 -1.92 -1.53 4.26
N GLN A 35 -2.16 -2.75 4.75
CA GLN A 35 -3.49 -3.34 4.76
C GLN A 35 -4.47 -2.54 5.64
N CYS A 36 -4.03 -2.01 6.79
CA CYS A 36 -4.86 -1.16 7.64
C CYS A 36 -5.21 0.17 6.94
N LEU A 37 -4.27 0.77 6.21
CA LEU A 37 -4.50 1.97 5.42
C LEU A 37 -5.51 1.70 4.30
N ILE A 38 -5.31 0.66 3.50
CA ILE A 38 -6.20 0.30 2.41
C ILE A 38 -7.60 -0.06 2.93
N ASN A 39 -7.70 -0.80 4.04
CA ASN A 39 -8.97 -1.09 4.70
C ASN A 39 -9.71 0.16 5.19
N LYS A 40 -8.99 1.23 5.55
CA LYS A 40 -9.59 2.50 5.97
C LYS A 40 -10.04 3.34 4.78
N VAL A 41 -9.20 3.47 3.76
CA VAL A 41 -9.48 4.31 2.58
C VAL A 41 -10.56 3.69 1.70
N PHE A 42 -10.48 2.37 1.48
CA PHE A 42 -11.35 1.66 0.55
C PHE A 42 -12.43 0.84 1.26
N LYS A 43 -12.77 1.19 2.51
CA LYS A 43 -13.74 0.43 3.33
C LYS A 43 -15.06 0.15 2.61
N ASP A 44 -15.51 1.11 1.79
CA ASP A 44 -16.79 1.03 1.06
C ASP A 44 -16.69 0.27 -0.28
N LEU A 45 -15.47 0.09 -0.79
CA LEU A 45 -15.15 -0.58 -2.07
C LEU A 45 -14.62 -2.00 -1.88
N ILE A 46 -14.03 -2.27 -0.71
CA ILE A 46 -13.56 -3.59 -0.27
C ILE A 46 -14.76 -4.53 -0.12
N TRP A 47 -14.64 -5.73 -0.70
CA TRP A 47 -15.67 -6.78 -0.86
C TRP A 47 -16.64 -6.63 -2.04
N ARG A 48 -16.71 -5.48 -2.71
CA ARG A 48 -17.56 -5.32 -3.90
C ARG A 48 -16.76 -5.43 -5.20
N THR A 49 -15.68 -4.67 -5.28
CA THR A 49 -14.92 -4.51 -6.53
C THR A 49 -13.41 -4.64 -6.28
N MET A 50 -12.99 -4.72 -5.02
CA MET A 50 -11.59 -4.72 -4.62
C MET A 50 -11.29 -5.82 -3.58
N GLU A 51 -10.23 -6.57 -3.85
CA GLU A 51 -9.58 -7.49 -2.91
C GLU A 51 -8.13 -7.08 -2.70
N VAL A 52 -7.65 -7.14 -1.46
CA VAL A 52 -6.26 -6.82 -1.11
C VAL A 52 -5.48 -8.11 -0.94
N TYR A 53 -4.37 -8.26 -1.66
CA TYR A 53 -3.51 -9.44 -1.59
C TYR A 53 -2.07 -9.06 -1.22
N ILE A 54 -1.75 -9.18 0.07
CA ILE A 54 -0.42 -8.94 0.66
C ILE A 54 0.13 -7.55 0.33
N ASP A 55 0.81 -7.39 -0.81
CA ASP A 55 1.45 -6.15 -1.25
C ASP A 55 0.77 -5.55 -2.50
N ASN A 56 -0.20 -6.26 -3.08
CA ASN A 56 -0.93 -5.85 -4.27
C ASN A 56 -2.42 -5.66 -3.98
N ILE A 57 -3.04 -4.75 -4.74
CA ILE A 57 -4.49 -4.57 -4.74
C ILE A 57 -5.02 -5.18 -6.03
N LEU A 58 -6.02 -6.02 -5.90
CA LEU A 58 -6.70 -6.69 -7.00
C LEU A 58 -8.08 -6.06 -7.18
N VAL A 59 -8.27 -5.37 -8.30
CA VAL A 59 -9.58 -4.88 -8.73
C VAL A 59 -10.25 -5.96 -9.56
N LYS A 60 -11.45 -6.39 -9.17
CA LYS A 60 -12.24 -7.41 -9.87
C LYS A 60 -13.56 -6.81 -10.33
N SER A 61 -13.92 -7.11 -11.57
CA SER A 61 -15.17 -6.65 -12.17
C SER A 61 -15.89 -7.83 -12.83
N LEU A 62 -17.21 -7.91 -12.69
CA LEU A 62 -18.01 -8.98 -13.29
C LEU A 62 -18.09 -8.89 -14.83
N LYS A 63 -17.92 -7.68 -15.39
CA LYS A 63 -17.94 -7.42 -16.83
C LYS A 63 -16.71 -6.62 -17.23
N LYS A 64 -16.09 -6.98 -18.36
CA LYS A 64 -14.92 -6.28 -18.91
C LYS A 64 -15.21 -4.79 -19.17
N SER A 65 -16.43 -4.46 -19.62
CA SER A 65 -16.84 -3.08 -19.88
C SER A 65 -16.90 -2.21 -18.63
N GLN A 66 -17.12 -2.82 -17.46
CA GLN A 66 -17.18 -2.14 -16.16
C GLN A 66 -15.78 -1.91 -15.58
N HIS A 67 -14.81 -2.73 -15.99
CA HIS A 67 -13.49 -2.77 -15.36
C HIS A 67 -12.69 -1.48 -15.49
N ILE A 68 -12.82 -0.76 -16.61
CA ILE A 68 -12.17 0.55 -16.78
C ILE A 68 -12.76 1.56 -15.80
N THR A 69 -14.08 1.61 -15.66
CA THR A 69 -14.76 2.51 -14.70
C THR A 69 -14.41 2.19 -13.25
N ASP A 70 -14.31 0.90 -12.90
CA ASP A 70 -13.92 0.47 -11.57
C ASP A 70 -12.46 0.85 -11.25
N LEU A 71 -11.57 0.83 -12.26
CA LEU A 71 -10.20 1.33 -12.14
C LEU A 71 -10.15 2.86 -12.02
N GLU A 72 -10.96 3.58 -12.80
CA GLU A 72 -11.05 5.04 -12.70
C GLU A 72 -11.49 5.48 -11.30
N GLN A 73 -12.47 4.79 -10.70
CA GLN A 73 -12.89 5.04 -9.31
C GLN A 73 -11.80 4.78 -8.27
N TYR A 74 -10.81 3.95 -8.58
CA TYR A 74 -9.70 3.68 -7.67
C TYR A 74 -8.61 4.77 -7.75
N PHE A 75 -8.36 5.31 -8.94
CA PHE A 75 -7.30 6.29 -9.17
C PHE A 75 -7.73 7.76 -8.98
N HIS A 76 -9.03 8.03 -8.82
CA HIS A 76 -9.58 9.36 -8.54
C HIS A 76 -9.86 9.59 -7.06
#